data_AF-A0A924M3B3-F1
#
_entry.id   AF-A0A924M3B3-F1
#
_cell.length_a   1.000
_cell.length_b   1.000
_cell.length_c   1.000
_cell.angle_alpha   90.00
_cell.angle_beta   90.00
_cell.angle_gamma   90.00
#
_symmetry.space_group_name_H-M   'P 1'
#
loop_
_entity.id
_entity.type
_entity.pdbx_description
1 polymer ?
#
loop_
_entity_poly.entity_id
_entity_poly.type
_entity_poly.pdbx_seq_one_letter_code
_entity_poly.pdbx_strand_id
1 'polypeptide(L)' 'MLNYRISQAAALTGVTPANIRFYEKEKLLQSTFRGENSYRMYSDSDLHQLRFIRACRTLDMSLDEVRTLLALDLN' A
#
# COMPACT_ATOMS: atom_id res chain seq x y z
N MET A 1 10.48 -2.29 -9.65
CA MET A 1 11.30 -3.33 -8.98
C MET A 1 10.89 -3.39 -7.50
N LEU A 2 10.95 -4.54 -6.83
CA LEU A 2 10.60 -4.66 -5.42
C LEU A 2 11.83 -4.35 -4.55
N ASN A 3 11.79 -3.22 -3.84
CA ASN A 3 12.99 -2.63 -3.23
C ASN A 3 12.86 -2.42 -1.72
N TYR A 4 11.63 -2.45 -1.17
CA TYR A 4 11.38 -2.02 0.20
C TYR A 4 10.75 -3.13 1.03
N ARG A 5 11.23 -3.32 2.26
CA ARG A 5 10.52 -4.10 3.29
C ARG A 5 9.40 -3.27 3.91
N ILE A 6 8.49 -3.92 4.64
CA ILE A 6 7.35 -3.24 5.27
C ILE A 6 7.75 -2.08 6.20
N SER A 7 8.88 -2.19 6.92
CA SER A 7 9.39 -1.11 7.76
C SER A 7 9.87 0.09 6.95
N GLN A 8 10.53 -0.15 5.82
CA GLN A 8 10.97 0.91 4.90
C GLN A 8 9.79 1.56 4.19
N ALA A 9 8.84 0.75 3.70
CA ALA A 9 7.61 1.25 3.09
C ALA A 9 6.81 2.11 4.08
N ALA A 10 6.71 1.69 5.34
CA ALA A 10 6.06 2.47 6.39
C ALA A 10 6.74 3.83 6.61
N ALA A 11 8.07 3.84 6.73
CA ALA A 11 8.84 5.07 6.89
C ALA A 11 8.69 6.04 5.70
N LEU A 12 8.70 5.51 4.46
CA LEU A 12 8.64 6.31 3.22
C LEU A 12 7.25 6.83 2.88
N THR A 13 6.19 6.22 3.41
CA THR A 13 4.78 6.57 3.12
C THR A 13 4.09 7.24 4.30
N GLY A 14 4.61 7.06 5.52
CA GLY A 14 3.96 7.44 6.76
C GLY A 14 2.73 6.59 7.10
N VAL A 15 2.55 5.45 6.41
CA VAL A 15 1.52 4.45 6.74
C VAL A 15 2.11 3.45 7.72
N THR A 16 1.42 3.16 8.82
CA THR A 16 1.94 2.21 9.81
C THR A 16 2.01 0.79 9.23
N PRO A 17 2.94 -0.07 9.68
CA PRO A 17 2.97 -1.47 9.23
C PRO A 17 1.67 -2.24 9.48
N ALA A 18 0.87 -1.84 10.48
CA ALA A 18 -0.44 -2.40 10.73
C ALA A 18 -1.43 -2.01 9.62
N ASN A 19 -1.46 -0.74 9.23
CA ASN A 19 -2.32 -0.25 8.15
C ASN A 19 -1.90 -0.84 6.79
N ILE A 20 -0.61 -1.02 6.52
CA ILE A 20 -0.15 -1.68 5.30
C ILE A 20 -0.74 -3.09 5.21
N ARG A 21 -0.64 -3.89 6.28
CA ARG A 21 -1.25 -5.24 6.32
C ARG A 21 -2.76 -5.22 6.24
N PHE A 22 -3.39 -4.20 6.82
CA PHE A 22 -4.83 -4.00 6.71
C PHE A 22 -5.22 -3.75 5.24
N TYR A 23 -4.52 -2.87 4.53
CA TYR A 23 -4.78 -2.62 3.11
C TYR A 23 -4.49 -3.83 2.23
N GLU A 24 -3.51 -4.67 2.57
CA GLU A 24 -3.32 -5.97 1.91
C GLU A 24 -4.53 -6.89 2.11
N LYS A 25 -5.03 -7.00 3.35
CA LYS A 25 -6.20 -7.83 3.67
C LYS A 25 -7.46 -7.35 2.95
N GLU A 26 -7.64 -6.04 2.86
CA GLU A 26 -8.74 -5.40 2.14
C GLU A 26 -8.53 -5.37 0.62
N LYS A 27 -7.46 -6.01 0.09
CA LYS A 27 -7.13 -6.04 -1.35
C LYS A 27 -7.00 -4.64 -1.97
N LEU A 28 -6.61 -3.65 -1.16
CA LEU A 28 -6.29 -2.28 -1.59
C LEU A 28 -4.81 -2.12 -1.94
N LEU A 29 -3.98 -3.08 -1.58
CA LEU A 29 -2.56 -3.15 -1.93
C LEU A 29 -2.21 -4.59 -2.25
N GLN A 30 -1.51 -4.84 -3.36
CA GLN A 30 -1.05 -6.18 -3.69
C GLN A 30 0.31 -6.44 -3.00
N SER A 31 0.36 -7.43 -2.11
CA SER A 31 1.64 -7.86 -1.54
C SER A 31 2.36 -8.73 -2.55
N THR A 32 3.58 -8.37 -2.95
CA THR A 32 4.43 -9.27 -3.73
C THR A 32 5.47 -9.91 -2.83
N PHE A 33 5.46 -11.24 -2.75
CA PHE A 33 6.48 -12.01 -2.05
C PHE A 33 7.64 -12.28 -3.02
N ARG A 34 8.88 -11.96 -2.63
CA ARG A 34 10.08 -12.35 -3.39
C ARG A 34 11.08 -13.05 -2.45
N GLY A 35 11.49 -14.25 -2.85
CA GLY A 35 12.67 -14.94 -2.32
C GLY A 35 12.39 -16.10 -1.36
N GLU A 36 13.39 -16.97 -1.22
CA GLU A 36 13.37 -18.23 -0.43
C GLU A 36 12.92 -18.07 1.03
N ASN A 37 12.99 -16.86 1.60
CA ASN A 37 12.62 -16.56 2.99
C ASN A 37 11.26 -15.84 3.17
N SER A 38 10.39 -15.79 2.14
CA SER A 38 8.98 -15.31 2.23
C SER A 38 8.77 -13.91 2.83
N TYR A 39 9.73 -12.98 2.69
CA TYR A 39 9.53 -11.60 3.13
C TYR A 39 8.63 -10.81 2.15
N ARG A 40 7.71 -10.01 2.72
CA ARG A 40 6.91 -9.04 1.95
C ARG A 40 7.81 -7.92 1.45
N MET A 41 7.78 -7.70 0.15
CA MET A 41 8.51 -6.63 -0.50
C MET A 41 7.54 -5.72 -1.25
N TYR A 42 7.88 -4.44 -1.29
CA TYR A 42 7.10 -3.38 -1.91
C TYR A 42 7.95 -2.68 -2.97
N SER A 43 7.30 -2.28 -4.04
CA SER A 43 7.83 -1.51 -5.16
C SER A 43 7.54 -0.02 -4.99
N ASP A 44 8.15 0.80 -5.83
CA ASP A 44 7.85 2.23 -5.88
C ASP A 44 6.36 2.52 -6.19
N SER A 45 5.70 1.68 -7.01
CA SER A 45 4.26 1.79 -7.27
C SER A 45 3.43 1.46 -6.03
N ASP A 46 3.84 0.48 -5.23
CA ASP A 46 3.17 0.16 -3.96
C ASP A 46 3.29 1.32 -2.96
N LEU A 47 4.44 1.99 -2.94
CA LEU A 47 4.64 3.20 -2.13
C LEU A 47 3.76 4.37 -2.60
N HIS A 48 3.60 4.54 -3.91
CA HIS A 48 2.67 5.54 -4.48
C HIS A 48 1.23 5.25 -4.03
N GLN A 49 0.78 4.01 -4.20
CA GLN A 49 -0.54 3.55 -3.79
C GLN A 49 -0.79 3.74 -2.29
N LEU A 50 0.20 3.42 -1.43
CA LEU A 50 0.12 3.65 0.01
C LEU A 50 -0.04 5.13 0.37
N ARG A 51 0.68 6.04 -0.31
CA ARG A 51 0.54 7.49 -0.13
C ARG A 51 -0.83 7.98 -0.57
N PHE A 52 -1.33 7.46 -1.69
CA PHE A 52 -2.67 7.77 -2.20
C PHE A 52 -3.76 7.35 -1.21
N ILE A 53 -3.73 6.10 -0.75
CA ILE A 53 -4.67 5.57 0.26
C ILE A 53 -4.63 6.45 1.51
N ARG A 54 -3.43 6.81 1.99
CA ARG A 54 -3.28 7.70 3.15
C ARG A 54 -3.95 9.05 2.92
N ALA A 55 -3.74 9.68 1.77
CA ALA A 55 -4.34 10.97 1.44
C ALA A 55 -5.88 10.88 1.40
N CYS A 56 -6.45 9.87 0.77
CA CYS A 56 -7.91 9.66 0.77
C CYS A 56 -8.45 9.45 2.20
N ARG A 57 -7.74 8.68 3.03
CA ARG A 57 -8.12 8.43 4.42
C ARG A 57 -8.03 9.68 5.31
N THR A 58 -7.19 10.66 4.96
CA THR A 58 -7.17 11.96 5.65
C THR A 58 -8.35 12.87 5.28
N LEU A 59 -9.07 12.55 4.21
CA LEU A 59 -10.28 13.24 3.77
C LEU A 59 -11.55 12.52 4.25
N ASP A 60 -11.44 11.66 5.26
CA ASP A 60 -12.52 10.81 5.79
C ASP A 60 -13.22 9.91 4.75
N MET A 61 -12.57 9.66 3.61
CA MET A 61 -13.12 8.77 2.58
C MET A 61 -13.19 7.32 3.10
N SER A 62 -14.30 6.67 2.79
CA SER A 62 -14.50 5.24 3.01
C SER A 62 -13.53 4.41 2.16
N LEU A 63 -13.29 3.16 2.56
CA LEU A 63 -12.40 2.26 1.81
C LEU A 63 -12.94 1.94 0.41
N ASP A 64 -14.26 1.96 0.22
CA ASP A 64 -14.90 1.74 -1.08
C ASP A 64 -14.69 2.92 -2.04
N GLU A 65 -14.73 4.15 -1.52
CA GLU A 65 -14.36 5.34 -2.29
C GLU A 65 -12.87 5.32 -2.66
N VAL A 66 -12.00 4.96 -1.71
CA VAL A 66 -10.56 4.81 -2.00
C VAL A 66 -10.33 3.76 -3.09
N ARG A 67 -11.05 2.63 -3.05
CA ARG A 67 -10.95 1.58 -4.08
C ARG A 67 -11.35 2.10 -5.45
N THR A 68 -12.45 2.84 -5.53
CA THR A 68 -12.93 3.44 -6.77
C THR A 68 -11.89 4.40 -7.35
N LEU A 69 -11.30 5.25 -6.51
CA LEU A 69 -10.28 6.19 -6.94
C LEU A 69 -8.97 5.52 -7.36
N LEU A 70 -8.52 4.49 -6.64
CA LEU A 70 -7.36 3.70 -7.03
C LEU A 70 -7.51 3.05 -8.40
N ALA A 71 -8.72 2.60 -8.74
CA ALA A 71 -9.00 2.02 -10.06
C ALA A 71 -8.95 3.07 -11.19
N LEU A 72 -9.14 4.35 -10.88
CA LEU A 72 -9.03 5.46 -11.83
C LEU A 72 -7.58 5.98 -11.97
N ASP A 73 -6.82 6.00 -10.87
CA ASP A 73 -5.43 6.48 -10.82
C ASP A 73 -4.41 5.49 -11.42
N LEU A 74 -4.75 4.21 -11.48
CA LEU A 74 -3.89 3.15 -12.02
C LEU A 74 -4.09 2.86 -13.53
N ASN A 75 -4.83 3.72 -14.25
CA ASN A 75 -4.98 3.72 -15.72
C ASN A 75 -4.08 4.77 -16.37
#